data_AF-A0AAX0TX25-F1
#
_entry.id   AF-A0AAX0TX25-F1
#
_cell.length_a   1.000
_cell.length_b   1.000
_cell.length_c   1.000
_cell.angle_alpha   90.00
_cell.angle_beta   90.00
_cell.angle_gamma   90.00
#
_symmetry.space_group_name_H-M   'P 1'
#
loop_
_entity.id
_entity.type
_entity.pdbx_description
1 polymer ?
#
loop_
_entity_poly.entity_id
_entity_poly.type
_entity_poly.pdbx_seq_one_letter_code
_entity_poly.pdbx_strand_id
1 'polypeptide(L)'
;MSLLLKVRQNVPQVQSIKTSLKKRAGQKIPHMLSNASDLFFRGSEIALSGKTPFDVIYKHEIISLRHYRNETEASAHKHRVPLVIVPPLAVNMLIYDLFPTRSLIRYFLDQGFEVYLIDWGVPTRNQAKYNFGTYVKVFMPEMLKQVRIHSGQQQLSLHGWSLGGALSLCYTALFKDKNIKNLMILASPIDTHKAGYMGKLYGSLTKPAQWVRKHTPFRIRQHVPSEVFHIHGWQNTLGFKLTDPIGNLKTYWQLLKNLDNREFIVDHATSSSFIDNMLAYPGGVMRDIILRFWIDNELSTGVIKFGELTAYLKDIDCSVLAVGGDTDIIVTADAVKPLMDLISSQDKTFKTVPGGHMGVVSGSQAPTSVWPEMSNWLATRSD
;
A
#
# COMPACT_ATOMS: atom_id res chain seq x y z
N MET A 1 13.60 34.93 72.11
CA MET A 1 14.64 33.90 71.91
C MET A 1 13.95 32.64 71.39
N SER A 2 13.72 32.51 70.08
CA SER A 2 14.71 32.18 69.05
C SER A 2 14.83 30.66 68.86
N LEU A 3 14.37 30.21 67.69
CA LEU A 3 14.80 29.06 66.89
C LEU A 3 15.11 27.76 67.64
N LEU A 4 14.20 26.77 67.58
CA LEU A 4 14.53 25.34 67.38
C LEU A 4 13.31 24.39 67.32
N LEU A 5 12.17 24.79 66.73
CA LEU A 5 11.03 23.89 66.54
C LEU A 5 10.35 24.12 65.20
N LYS A 6 11.06 23.84 64.10
CA LYS A 6 10.46 23.89 62.75
C LYS A 6 11.13 22.95 61.74
N VAL A 7 11.51 21.74 62.13
CA VAL A 7 11.84 20.66 61.17
C VAL A 7 11.40 19.31 61.73
N ARG A 8 10.09 19.03 61.74
CA ARG A 8 9.58 17.65 61.85
C ARG A 8 8.10 17.47 61.49
N GLN A 9 7.61 18.15 60.46
CA GLN A 9 6.29 17.82 59.88
C GLN A 9 6.31 18.05 58.37
N ASN A 10 6.79 17.06 57.61
CA ASN A 10 6.55 16.94 56.16
C ASN A 10 6.65 15.46 55.70
N VAL A 11 6.09 14.55 56.50
CA VAL A 11 5.96 13.12 56.17
C VAL A 11 4.57 12.70 55.61
N PRO A 12 3.47 13.51 55.60
CA PRO A 12 2.21 13.06 54.99
C PRO A 12 2.23 12.98 53.45
N GLN A 13 3.07 13.79 52.77
CA GLN A 13 3.04 13.87 51.31
C GLN A 13 3.63 12.65 50.61
N VAL A 14 4.68 12.02 51.16
CA VAL A 14 5.33 10.86 50.50
C VAL A 14 4.46 9.59 50.57
N GLN A 15 3.72 9.39 51.65
CA GLN A 15 2.79 8.26 51.79
C GLN A 15 1.51 8.46 50.95
N SER A 16 0.95 9.67 50.88
CA SER A 16 -0.24 9.91 50.03
C SER A 16 0.09 9.78 48.54
N ILE A 17 1.30 10.20 48.11
CA ILE A 17 1.79 10.01 46.74
C ILE A 17 2.02 8.52 46.44
N LYS A 18 2.64 7.76 47.34
CA LYS A 18 2.82 6.29 47.16
C LYS A 18 1.49 5.55 47.12
N THR A 19 0.48 6.02 47.84
CA THR A 19 -0.85 5.38 47.91
C THR A 19 -1.70 5.75 46.69
N SER A 20 -1.61 6.98 46.17
CA SER A 20 -2.26 7.39 44.92
C SER A 20 -1.61 6.74 43.68
N LEU A 21 -0.28 6.57 43.69
CA LEU A 21 0.45 5.81 42.67
C LEU A 21 0.08 4.32 42.69
N LYS A 22 -0.05 3.70 43.87
CA LYS A 22 -0.54 2.32 44.01
C LYS A 22 -2.00 2.16 43.57
N LYS A 23 -2.87 3.12 43.87
CA LYS A 23 -4.28 3.12 43.42
C LYS A 23 -4.41 3.28 41.90
N ARG A 24 -3.61 4.17 41.30
CA ARG A 24 -3.52 4.35 39.84
C ARG A 24 -2.94 3.11 39.15
N ALA A 25 -1.91 2.48 39.72
CA ALA A 25 -1.37 1.22 39.21
C ALA A 25 -2.38 0.06 39.31
N GLY A 26 -3.15 -0.01 40.41
CA GLY A 26 -4.19 -1.03 40.63
C GLY A 26 -5.40 -0.90 39.71
N GLN A 27 -5.75 0.31 39.26
CA GLN A 27 -6.80 0.53 38.23
C GLN A 27 -6.30 0.26 36.80
N LYS A 28 -4.99 0.45 36.53
CA LYS A 28 -4.40 0.15 35.22
C LYS A 28 -4.38 -1.33 34.90
N ILE A 29 -4.14 -2.22 35.87
CA ILE A 29 -4.00 -3.66 35.64
C ILE A 29 -5.30 -4.29 35.07
N PRO A 30 -6.50 -4.04 35.62
CA PRO A 30 -7.76 -4.50 35.02
C PRO A 30 -8.00 -3.95 33.61
N HIS A 31 -7.70 -2.67 33.38
CA HIS A 31 -7.83 -2.06 32.06
C HIS A 31 -6.84 -2.66 31.04
N MET A 32 -5.60 -2.93 31.44
CA MET A 32 -4.61 -3.60 30.60
C MET A 32 -5.04 -5.03 30.24
N LEU A 33 -5.59 -5.77 31.20
CA LEU A 33 -6.10 -7.14 30.95
C LEU A 33 -7.31 -7.12 30.01
N SER A 34 -8.26 -6.20 30.22
CA SER A 34 -9.42 -6.02 29.33
C SER A 34 -9.00 -5.57 27.93
N ASN A 35 -8.02 -4.69 27.81
CA ASN A 35 -7.53 -4.24 26.52
C ASN A 35 -6.74 -5.34 25.79
N ALA A 36 -5.94 -6.13 26.52
CA ALA A 36 -5.25 -7.27 25.96
C ALA A 36 -6.24 -8.35 25.49
N SER A 37 -7.30 -8.63 26.25
CA SER A 37 -8.35 -9.55 25.83
C SER A 37 -9.10 -9.04 24.61
N ASP A 38 -9.40 -7.75 24.56
CA ASP A 38 -10.04 -7.11 23.42
C ASP A 38 -9.18 -7.19 22.15
N LEU A 39 -7.87 -6.94 22.26
CA LEU A 39 -6.94 -7.07 21.14
C LEU A 39 -6.85 -8.53 20.64
N PHE A 40 -6.81 -9.51 21.55
CA PHE A 40 -6.69 -10.93 21.19
C PHE A 40 -7.98 -11.54 20.63
N PHE A 41 -9.14 -11.18 21.19
CA PHE A 41 -10.41 -11.84 20.87
C PHE A 41 -11.34 -10.99 20.00
N ARG A 42 -11.19 -9.66 20.00
CA ARG A 42 -12.09 -8.70 19.31
C ARG A 42 -11.35 -7.68 18.45
N GLY A 43 -10.08 -7.94 18.10
CA GLY A 43 -9.25 -6.99 17.37
C GLY A 43 -9.86 -6.52 16.04
N SER A 44 -10.60 -7.39 15.35
CA SER A 44 -11.33 -7.06 14.11
C SER A 44 -12.58 -6.19 14.33
N GLU A 45 -13.27 -6.34 15.47
CA GLU A 45 -14.46 -5.55 15.82
C GLU A 45 -14.09 -4.14 16.30
N ILE A 46 -12.88 -3.99 16.84
CA ILE A 46 -12.34 -2.74 17.37
C ILE A 46 -11.58 -1.96 16.28
N ALA A 47 -11.20 -2.64 15.18
CA ALA A 47 -10.58 -1.98 14.04
C ALA A 47 -11.52 -0.94 13.42
N LEU A 48 -11.03 0.29 13.28
CA LEU A 48 -11.80 1.41 12.71
C LEU A 48 -11.68 1.51 11.18
N SER A 49 -11.04 0.54 10.55
CA SER A 49 -10.77 0.53 9.12
C SER A 49 -11.99 0.13 8.28
N GLY A 50 -12.02 0.56 7.02
CA GLY A 50 -13.05 0.15 6.04
C GLY A 50 -14.44 0.75 6.29
N LYS A 51 -14.51 1.92 6.94
CA LYS A 51 -15.78 2.56 7.31
C LYS A 51 -16.31 3.52 6.23
N THR A 52 -15.51 3.89 5.23
CA THR A 52 -15.96 4.77 4.16
C THR A 52 -17.02 4.05 3.30
N PRO A 53 -18.25 4.59 3.16
CA PRO A 53 -19.31 3.93 2.41
C PRO A 53 -18.95 3.74 0.93
N PHE A 54 -19.26 2.55 0.39
CA PHE A 54 -19.08 2.25 -1.02
C PHE A 54 -20.17 1.32 -1.54
N ASP A 55 -20.40 1.38 -2.85
CA ASP A 55 -21.14 0.37 -3.60
C ASP A 55 -20.17 -0.48 -4.42
N VAL A 56 -20.49 -1.76 -4.57
CA VAL A 56 -19.84 -2.61 -5.57
C VAL A 56 -20.60 -2.46 -6.88
N ILE A 57 -20.03 -1.72 -7.82
CA ILE A 57 -20.69 -1.41 -9.10
C ILE A 57 -20.45 -2.48 -10.17
N TYR A 58 -19.41 -3.31 -9.98
CA TYR A 58 -19.11 -4.42 -10.86
C TYR A 58 -18.37 -5.52 -10.11
N LYS A 59 -18.59 -6.78 -10.51
CA LYS A 59 -17.90 -7.94 -9.95
C LYS A 59 -17.54 -8.93 -11.05
N HIS A 60 -16.30 -9.38 -11.06
CA HIS A 60 -15.78 -10.44 -11.93
C HIS A 60 -15.04 -11.47 -11.06
N GLU A 61 -15.64 -12.65 -10.87
CA GLU A 61 -15.13 -13.68 -9.97
C GLU A 61 -14.81 -13.15 -8.55
N ILE A 62 -13.52 -13.08 -8.21
CA ILE A 62 -13.01 -12.57 -6.93
C ILE A 62 -12.80 -11.05 -6.94
N ILE A 63 -12.76 -10.43 -8.12
CA ILE A 63 -12.47 -9.01 -8.30
C ILE A 63 -13.76 -8.21 -8.18
N SER A 64 -13.73 -7.11 -7.43
CA SER A 64 -14.83 -6.16 -7.31
C SER A 64 -14.37 -4.74 -7.57
N LEU A 65 -15.20 -3.97 -8.25
CA LEU A 65 -15.00 -2.54 -8.47
C LEU A 65 -15.87 -1.78 -7.47
N ARG A 66 -15.21 -1.06 -6.55
CA ARG A 66 -15.87 -0.27 -5.51
C ARG A 66 -15.96 1.18 -5.94
N HIS A 67 -17.13 1.78 -5.81
CA HIS A 67 -17.36 3.21 -5.97
C HIS A 67 -17.69 3.81 -4.60
N TYR A 68 -16.89 4.76 -4.13
CA TYR A 68 -17.04 5.34 -2.80
C TYR A 68 -17.89 6.60 -2.82
N ARG A 69 -18.62 6.85 -1.73
CA ARG A 69 -19.52 8.00 -1.60
C ARG A 69 -19.24 8.76 -0.31
N ASN A 70 -19.41 10.08 -0.35
CA ASN A 70 -19.48 10.89 0.85
C ASN A 70 -20.83 10.69 1.55
N GLU A 71 -20.82 10.64 2.89
CA GLU A 71 -22.04 10.61 3.70
C GLU A 71 -22.80 11.95 3.68
N THR A 72 -22.11 13.03 3.33
CA THR A 72 -22.66 14.39 3.30
C THR A 72 -22.76 14.90 1.87
N GLU A 73 -23.95 15.35 1.46
CA GLU A 73 -24.23 15.96 0.14
C GLU A 73 -23.43 17.26 -0.11
N ALA A 74 -22.75 17.79 0.91
CA ALA A 74 -22.04 19.07 0.90
C ALA A 74 -20.81 19.11 -0.04
N SER A 75 -20.34 17.97 -0.55
CA SER A 75 -19.22 17.91 -1.48
C SER A 75 -19.69 17.47 -2.86
N ALA A 76 -20.24 18.43 -3.63
CA ALA A 76 -20.42 18.23 -5.06
C ALA A 76 -19.07 17.87 -5.70
N HIS A 77 -19.06 16.91 -6.63
CA HIS A 77 -17.88 16.52 -7.40
C HIS A 77 -17.29 17.76 -8.07
N LYS A 78 -16.08 18.16 -7.65
CA LYS A 78 -15.40 19.36 -8.13
C LYS A 78 -14.58 19.07 -9.39
N HIS A 79 -14.08 17.85 -9.49
CA HIS A 79 -13.23 17.42 -10.59
C HIS A 79 -14.00 16.51 -11.56
N ARG A 80 -13.86 16.76 -12.86
CA ARG A 80 -14.54 15.97 -13.89
C ARG A 80 -13.91 14.60 -14.08
N VAL A 81 -12.61 14.47 -13.85
CA VAL A 81 -11.87 13.24 -14.11
C VAL A 81 -11.86 12.36 -12.86
N PRO A 82 -12.50 11.18 -12.87
CA PRO A 82 -12.54 10.28 -11.71
C PRO A 82 -11.16 9.69 -11.42
N LEU A 83 -10.92 9.41 -10.14
CA LEU A 83 -9.72 8.76 -9.63
C LEU A 83 -9.98 7.26 -9.42
N VAL A 84 -9.16 6.42 -10.06
CA VAL A 84 -9.18 4.97 -9.86
C VAL A 84 -7.95 4.54 -9.07
N ILE A 85 -8.17 4.04 -7.86
CA ILE A 85 -7.16 3.44 -7.01
C ILE A 85 -6.93 1.99 -7.48
N VAL A 86 -5.70 1.73 -7.92
CA VAL A 86 -5.17 0.45 -8.34
C VAL A 86 -4.24 -0.05 -7.23
N PRO A 87 -4.73 -0.90 -6.31
CA PRO A 87 -3.93 -1.39 -5.20
C PRO A 87 -2.92 -2.44 -5.68
N PRO A 88 -1.85 -2.72 -4.91
CA PRO A 88 -1.02 -3.87 -5.17
C PRO A 88 -1.80 -5.17 -4.98
N LEU A 89 -1.28 -6.24 -5.58
CA LEU A 89 -1.83 -7.58 -5.37
C LEU A 89 -1.50 -8.05 -3.95
N ALA A 90 -2.34 -8.91 -3.39
CA ALA A 90 -2.15 -9.55 -2.09
C ALA A 90 -2.15 -8.62 -0.85
N VAL A 91 -2.64 -7.38 -0.98
CA VAL A 91 -2.97 -6.52 0.17
C VAL A 91 -4.49 -6.44 0.33
N ASN A 92 -4.97 -6.27 1.56
CA ASN A 92 -6.37 -5.93 1.78
C ASN A 92 -6.59 -4.41 1.62
N MET A 93 -7.82 -4.02 1.28
CA MET A 93 -8.15 -2.64 0.92
C MET A 93 -8.22 -1.69 2.11
N LEU A 94 -8.09 -2.21 3.34
CA LEU A 94 -8.07 -1.40 4.56
C LEU A 94 -6.89 -0.42 4.57
N ILE A 95 -5.81 -0.68 3.82
CA ILE A 95 -4.67 0.25 3.72
C ILE A 95 -5.07 1.63 3.17
N TYR A 96 -6.11 1.68 2.33
CA TYR A 96 -6.61 2.92 1.74
C TYR A 96 -7.68 3.61 2.60
N ASP A 97 -8.17 2.91 3.62
CA ASP A 97 -9.25 3.35 4.52
C ASP A 97 -8.96 2.87 5.95
N LEU A 98 -7.74 3.16 6.44
CA LEU A 98 -7.20 2.51 7.63
C LEU A 98 -7.80 3.07 8.91
N PHE A 99 -7.97 4.39 9.00
CA PHE A 99 -8.66 5.04 10.11
C PHE A 99 -9.64 6.09 9.58
N PRO A 100 -10.69 6.47 10.34
CA PRO A 100 -11.56 7.57 9.96
C PRO A 100 -10.80 8.88 9.69
N THR A 101 -9.74 9.15 10.47
CA THR A 101 -8.84 10.31 10.30
C THR A 101 -7.62 10.00 9.41
N ARG A 102 -7.45 8.75 8.98
CA ARG A 102 -6.37 8.31 8.08
C ARG A 102 -6.93 7.36 7.01
N SER A 103 -7.80 7.92 6.19
CA SER A 103 -8.37 7.27 5.01
C SER A 103 -8.00 8.09 3.78
N LEU A 104 -7.18 7.51 2.91
CA LEU A 104 -6.79 8.14 1.64
C LEU A 104 -8.00 8.28 0.72
N ILE A 105 -8.90 7.30 0.75
CA ILE A 105 -10.17 7.37 0.01
C ILE A 105 -10.99 8.56 0.49
N ARG A 106 -11.23 8.67 1.80
CA ARG A 106 -12.01 9.78 2.37
C ARG A 106 -11.36 11.12 2.06
N TYR A 107 -10.04 11.20 2.15
CA TYR A 107 -9.29 12.40 1.81
C TYR A 107 -9.56 12.86 0.37
N PHE A 108 -9.45 11.98 -0.62
CA PHE A 108 -9.73 12.34 -2.03
C PHE A 108 -11.21 12.67 -2.28
N LEU A 109 -12.14 11.99 -1.61
CA LEU A 109 -13.55 12.35 -1.66
C LEU A 109 -13.80 13.76 -1.09
N ASP A 110 -13.16 14.12 0.02
CA ASP A 110 -13.28 15.44 0.63
C ASP A 110 -12.60 16.54 -0.23
N GLN A 111 -11.59 16.19 -1.02
CA GLN A 111 -11.03 17.07 -2.06
C GLN A 111 -11.94 17.25 -3.29
N GLY A 112 -13.04 16.47 -3.39
CA GLY A 112 -14.03 16.60 -4.45
C GLY A 112 -13.78 15.72 -5.68
N PHE A 113 -12.97 14.66 -5.54
CA PHE A 113 -12.80 13.64 -6.58
C PHE A 113 -13.89 12.56 -6.46
N GLU A 114 -14.31 12.04 -7.61
CA GLU A 114 -15.02 10.77 -7.68
C GLU A 114 -14.01 9.63 -7.53
N VAL A 115 -14.20 8.74 -6.55
CA VAL A 115 -13.17 7.74 -6.17
C VAL A 115 -13.67 6.32 -6.39
N TYR A 116 -12.89 5.58 -7.17
CA TYR A 116 -13.05 4.15 -7.41
C TYR A 116 -11.87 3.38 -6.86
N LEU A 117 -12.08 2.13 -6.44
CA LEU A 117 -11.00 1.21 -6.08
C LEU A 117 -11.25 -0.15 -6.72
N ILE A 118 -10.19 -0.71 -7.31
CA ILE A 118 -10.22 -2.09 -7.81
C ILE A 118 -9.80 -3.03 -6.69
N ASP A 119 -10.74 -3.76 -6.12
CA ASP A 119 -10.45 -4.80 -5.14
C ASP A 119 -10.20 -6.12 -5.87
N TRP A 120 -8.93 -6.53 -5.95
CA TRP A 120 -8.51 -7.76 -6.62
C TRP A 120 -9.00 -9.05 -5.94
N GLY A 121 -9.56 -8.95 -4.73
CA GLY A 121 -10.10 -10.07 -3.99
C GLY A 121 -9.06 -11.01 -3.40
N VAL A 122 -9.56 -12.12 -2.85
CA VAL A 122 -8.73 -13.15 -2.21
C VAL A 122 -8.56 -14.32 -3.18
N PRO A 123 -7.37 -14.52 -3.77
CA PRO A 123 -7.16 -15.62 -4.70
C PRO A 123 -7.18 -16.95 -3.97
N THR A 124 -7.83 -17.93 -4.60
CA THR A 124 -7.79 -19.34 -4.17
C THR A 124 -6.89 -20.14 -5.11
N ARG A 125 -6.80 -21.46 -4.89
CA ARG A 125 -6.09 -22.36 -5.83
C ARG A 125 -6.62 -22.26 -7.26
N ASN A 126 -7.90 -21.91 -7.45
CA ASN A 126 -8.49 -21.75 -8.78
C ASN A 126 -7.83 -20.62 -9.58
N GLN A 127 -7.30 -19.60 -8.89
CA GLN A 127 -6.62 -18.46 -9.49
C GLN A 127 -5.11 -18.65 -9.58
N ALA A 128 -4.54 -19.81 -9.22
CA ALA A 128 -3.09 -20.01 -9.20
C ALA A 128 -2.40 -19.73 -10.55
N LYS A 129 -3.12 -19.89 -11.67
CA LYS A 129 -2.65 -19.63 -13.04
C LYS A 129 -2.63 -18.14 -13.42
N TYR A 130 -3.32 -17.28 -12.67
CA TYR A 130 -3.28 -15.84 -12.91
C TYR A 130 -1.86 -15.35 -12.71
N ASN A 131 -1.38 -14.62 -13.72
CA ASN A 131 -0.04 -14.05 -13.75
C ASN A 131 -0.13 -12.54 -13.92
N PHE A 132 1.00 -11.84 -13.82
CA PHE A 132 1.03 -10.39 -13.91
C PHE A 132 0.41 -9.88 -15.21
N GLY A 133 0.63 -10.61 -16.32
CA GLY A 133 0.03 -10.33 -17.61
C GLY A 133 -1.48 -10.52 -17.67
N THR A 134 -2.08 -11.42 -16.87
CA THR A 134 -3.54 -11.56 -16.77
C THR A 134 -4.16 -10.28 -16.21
N TYR A 135 -3.60 -9.76 -15.11
CA TYR A 135 -4.08 -8.52 -14.50
C TYR A 135 -3.94 -7.32 -15.45
N VAL A 136 -2.80 -7.21 -16.15
CA VAL A 136 -2.57 -6.12 -17.12
C VAL A 136 -3.49 -6.23 -18.35
N LYS A 137 -3.61 -7.42 -18.96
CA LYS A 137 -4.26 -7.57 -20.27
C LYS A 137 -5.76 -7.82 -20.21
N VAL A 138 -6.27 -8.35 -19.11
CA VAL A 138 -7.66 -8.79 -19.00
C VAL A 138 -8.38 -7.90 -17.99
N PHE A 139 -7.92 -7.89 -16.74
CA PHE A 139 -8.68 -7.26 -15.65
C PHE A 139 -8.57 -5.74 -15.64
N MET A 140 -7.40 -5.15 -15.89
CA MET A 140 -7.26 -3.68 -15.96
C MET A 140 -8.18 -3.05 -17.03
N PRO A 141 -8.19 -3.49 -18.31
CA PRO A 141 -9.12 -2.96 -19.31
C PRO A 141 -10.59 -3.14 -18.92
N GLU A 142 -10.94 -4.30 -18.36
CA GLU A 142 -12.30 -4.60 -17.93
C GLU A 142 -12.76 -3.65 -16.83
N MET A 143 -11.98 -3.50 -15.76
CA MET A 143 -12.33 -2.62 -14.63
C MET A 143 -12.41 -1.16 -15.06
N LEU A 144 -11.45 -0.66 -15.84
CA LEU A 144 -11.44 0.72 -16.31
C LEU A 144 -12.59 1.02 -17.28
N LYS A 145 -13.00 0.03 -18.09
CA LYS A 145 -14.22 0.15 -18.89
C LYS A 145 -15.46 0.32 -18.01
N GLN A 146 -15.58 -0.43 -16.92
CA GLN A 146 -16.72 -0.32 -16.01
C GLN A 146 -16.74 1.03 -15.27
N VAL A 147 -15.58 1.55 -14.88
CA VAL A 147 -15.49 2.93 -14.35
C VAL A 147 -16.03 3.94 -15.36
N ARG A 148 -15.60 3.86 -16.63
CA ARG A 148 -16.08 4.78 -17.69
C ARG A 148 -17.58 4.69 -17.93
N ILE A 149 -18.14 3.48 -17.88
CA ILE A 149 -19.59 3.26 -18.02
C ILE A 149 -20.33 3.89 -16.84
N HIS A 150 -19.84 3.69 -15.62
CA HIS A 150 -20.51 4.19 -14.41
C HIS A 150 -20.40 5.70 -14.24
N SER A 151 -19.20 6.28 -14.41
CA SER A 151 -18.96 7.72 -14.24
C SER A 151 -19.46 8.56 -15.42
N GLY A 152 -19.65 7.94 -16.59
CA GLY A 152 -19.89 8.65 -17.85
C GLY A 152 -18.67 9.40 -18.40
N GLN A 153 -17.51 9.30 -17.74
CA GLN A 153 -16.28 9.98 -18.11
C GLN A 153 -15.35 9.05 -18.87
N GLN A 154 -14.86 9.48 -20.04
CA GLN A 154 -13.87 8.71 -20.78
C GLN A 154 -12.48 8.81 -20.15
N GLN A 155 -12.10 10.02 -19.75
CA GLN A 155 -10.80 10.28 -19.13
C GLN A 155 -10.77 9.79 -17.69
N LEU A 156 -9.69 9.11 -17.30
CA LEU A 156 -9.48 8.59 -15.95
C LEU A 156 -8.11 9.01 -15.41
N SER A 157 -8.03 9.19 -14.10
CA SER A 157 -6.78 9.31 -13.35
C SER A 157 -6.51 8.01 -12.60
N LEU A 158 -5.29 7.48 -12.63
CA LEU A 158 -4.94 6.26 -11.91
C LEU A 158 -3.99 6.55 -10.75
N HIS A 159 -4.30 5.99 -9.58
CA HIS A 159 -3.39 5.92 -8.44
C HIS A 159 -2.90 4.48 -8.27
N GLY A 160 -1.61 4.24 -8.45
CA GLY A 160 -0.99 2.92 -8.26
C GLY A 160 0.08 2.93 -7.18
N TRP A 161 -0.06 2.06 -6.17
CA TRP A 161 0.98 1.85 -5.16
C TRP A 161 1.67 0.50 -5.35
N SER A 162 3.00 0.46 -5.25
CA SER A 162 3.79 -0.77 -5.37
C SER A 162 3.47 -1.51 -6.68
N LEU A 163 3.05 -2.78 -6.63
CA LEU A 163 2.61 -3.53 -7.81
C LEU A 163 1.41 -2.90 -8.53
N GLY A 164 0.55 -2.17 -7.84
CA GLY A 164 -0.54 -1.40 -8.46
C GLY A 164 -0.02 -0.31 -9.39
N GLY A 165 1.11 0.31 -9.03
CA GLY A 165 1.83 1.24 -9.92
C GLY A 165 2.36 0.54 -11.17
N ALA A 166 2.95 -0.65 -11.01
CA ALA A 166 3.44 -1.43 -12.13
C ALA A 166 2.30 -1.89 -13.07
N LEU A 167 1.14 -2.26 -12.52
CA LEU A 167 -0.07 -2.58 -13.29
C LEU A 167 -0.54 -1.37 -14.10
N SER A 168 -0.66 -0.20 -13.47
CA SER A 168 -1.08 1.05 -14.12
C SER A 168 -0.14 1.47 -15.24
N LEU A 169 1.18 1.41 -15.01
CA LEU A 169 2.20 1.71 -16.02
C LEU A 169 2.14 0.73 -17.19
N CYS A 170 2.11 -0.58 -16.90
CA CYS A 170 2.08 -1.60 -17.94
C CYS A 170 0.78 -1.53 -18.76
N TYR A 171 -0.38 -1.31 -18.12
CA TYR A 171 -1.64 -1.11 -18.83
C TYR A 171 -1.56 0.10 -19.77
N THR A 172 -1.16 1.25 -19.25
CA THR A 172 -1.12 2.51 -20.01
C THR A 172 -0.16 2.39 -21.21
N ALA A 173 1.01 1.81 -20.99
CA ALA A 173 2.00 1.56 -22.05
C ALA A 173 1.56 0.51 -23.08
N LEU A 174 0.91 -0.58 -22.63
CA LEU A 174 0.51 -1.69 -23.51
C LEU A 174 -0.63 -1.29 -24.45
N PHE A 175 -1.64 -0.62 -23.90
CA PHE A 175 -2.84 -0.24 -24.64
C PHE A 175 -2.74 1.15 -25.27
N LYS A 176 -1.73 1.94 -24.91
CA LYS A 176 -1.55 3.33 -25.37
C LYS A 176 -2.82 4.15 -25.15
N ASP A 177 -3.47 3.91 -24.02
CA ASP A 177 -4.80 4.44 -23.72
C ASP A 177 -4.72 5.97 -23.52
N LYS A 178 -5.10 6.72 -24.56
CA LYS A 178 -5.10 8.19 -24.58
C LYS A 178 -6.10 8.82 -23.61
N ASN A 179 -6.98 8.00 -23.03
CA ASN A 179 -7.93 8.46 -22.02
C ASN A 179 -7.42 8.27 -20.59
N ILE A 180 -6.18 7.81 -20.38
CA ILE A 180 -5.53 7.96 -19.08
C ILE A 180 -4.91 9.35 -19.04
N LYS A 181 -5.48 10.25 -18.21
CA LYS A 181 -5.05 11.65 -18.11
C LYS A 181 -3.88 11.82 -17.15
N ASN A 182 -3.95 11.14 -16.01
CA ASN A 182 -2.99 11.29 -14.92
C ASN A 182 -2.60 9.92 -14.35
N LEU A 183 -1.31 9.75 -14.05
CA LEU A 183 -0.78 8.60 -13.30
C LEU A 183 -0.08 9.08 -12.03
N MET A 184 -0.55 8.65 -10.87
CA MET A 184 0.16 8.77 -9.60
C MET A 184 0.76 7.41 -9.25
N ILE A 185 2.08 7.30 -9.27
CA ILE A 185 2.85 6.07 -9.08
C ILE A 185 3.66 6.17 -7.78
N LEU A 186 3.22 5.46 -6.75
CA LEU A 186 3.81 5.52 -5.41
C LEU A 186 4.61 4.25 -5.12
N ALA A 187 5.86 4.41 -4.69
CA ALA A 187 6.73 3.32 -4.22
C ALA A 187 6.68 2.07 -5.13
N SER A 188 6.66 2.28 -6.45
CA SER A 188 6.51 1.20 -7.43
C SER A 188 7.87 0.65 -7.86
N PRO A 189 8.05 -0.68 -8.00
CA PRO A 189 9.36 -1.29 -8.25
C PRO A 189 9.80 -1.12 -9.71
N ILE A 190 10.35 0.05 -10.05
CA ILE A 190 10.80 0.36 -11.42
C ILE A 190 12.19 -0.23 -11.69
N ASP A 191 13.16 0.10 -10.84
CA ASP A 191 14.52 -0.46 -10.86
C ASP A 191 14.82 -1.15 -9.54
N THR A 192 14.46 -2.43 -9.44
CA THR A 192 14.59 -3.21 -8.20
C THR A 192 16.05 -3.43 -7.80
N HIS A 193 16.99 -3.38 -8.74
CA HIS A 193 18.42 -3.52 -8.44
C HIS A 193 18.98 -2.30 -7.70
N LYS A 194 18.27 -1.17 -7.73
CA LYS A 194 18.54 0.02 -6.90
C LYS A 194 17.85 -0.01 -5.53
N ALA A 195 17.05 -1.03 -5.21
CA ALA A 195 16.37 -1.20 -3.92
C ALA A 195 17.33 -1.71 -2.81
N GLY A 196 18.41 -0.97 -2.55
CA GLY A 196 19.32 -1.23 -1.45
C GLY A 196 19.99 -2.62 -1.48
N TYR A 197 20.10 -3.26 -0.31
CA TYR A 197 20.77 -4.56 -0.16
C TYR A 197 20.04 -5.68 -0.91
N MET A 198 18.71 -5.74 -0.81
CA MET A 198 17.91 -6.75 -1.49
C MET A 198 18.04 -6.63 -3.00
N GLY A 199 18.03 -5.41 -3.54
CA GLY A 199 18.28 -5.15 -4.96
C GLY A 199 19.62 -5.69 -5.45
N LYS A 200 20.70 -5.47 -4.68
CA LYS A 200 22.04 -6.00 -5.00
C LYS A 200 22.09 -7.53 -4.97
N LEU A 201 21.43 -8.15 -3.98
CA LEU A 201 21.34 -9.60 -3.86
C LEU A 201 20.67 -10.21 -5.10
N TYR A 202 19.48 -9.75 -5.47
CA TYR A 202 18.79 -10.25 -6.66
C TYR A 202 19.51 -9.90 -7.97
N GLY A 203 20.12 -8.72 -8.05
CA GLY A 203 20.96 -8.32 -9.18
C GLY A 203 22.11 -9.30 -9.43
N SER A 204 22.71 -9.86 -8.38
CA SER A 204 23.76 -10.88 -8.50
C SER A 204 23.28 -12.20 -9.11
N LEU A 205 21.99 -12.51 -8.99
CA LEU A 205 21.37 -13.72 -9.56
C LEU A 205 21.05 -13.59 -11.05
N THR A 206 21.06 -12.37 -11.59
CA THR A 206 20.74 -12.09 -13.01
C THR A 206 21.68 -12.82 -13.97
N LYS A 207 23.00 -12.72 -13.76
CA LYS A 207 24.00 -13.33 -14.66
C LYS A 207 23.92 -14.87 -14.67
N PRO A 208 23.87 -15.55 -13.51
CA PRO A 208 23.61 -17.00 -13.47
C PRO A 208 22.29 -17.39 -14.14
N ALA A 209 21.20 -16.67 -13.86
CA ALA A 209 19.90 -16.97 -14.44
C ALA A 209 19.90 -16.83 -15.98
N GLN A 210 20.54 -15.79 -16.52
CA GLN A 210 20.72 -15.60 -17.96
C GLN A 210 21.59 -16.69 -18.58
N TRP A 211 22.69 -17.08 -17.92
CA TRP A 211 23.54 -18.17 -18.38
C TRP A 211 22.75 -19.48 -18.48
N VAL A 212 21.98 -19.85 -17.45
CA VAL A 212 21.13 -21.05 -17.46
C VAL A 212 20.12 -20.98 -18.61
N ARG A 213 19.46 -19.84 -18.82
CA ARG A 213 18.51 -19.67 -19.93
C ARG A 213 19.18 -19.80 -21.30
N LYS A 214 20.41 -19.31 -21.45
CA LYS A 214 21.14 -19.36 -22.72
C LYS A 214 21.69 -20.75 -23.03
N HIS A 215 22.19 -21.46 -22.03
CA HIS A 215 22.95 -22.70 -22.21
C HIS A 215 22.17 -23.97 -21.89
N THR A 216 20.97 -23.86 -21.32
CA THR A 216 20.12 -25.03 -21.02
C THR A 216 18.72 -24.83 -21.58
N PRO A 217 17.99 -25.92 -21.91
CA PRO A 217 16.58 -25.84 -22.30
C PRO A 217 15.66 -25.51 -21.10
N PHE A 218 16.20 -25.48 -19.87
CA PHE A 218 15.42 -25.24 -18.68
C PHE A 218 14.82 -23.83 -18.68
N ARG A 219 13.50 -23.76 -18.48
CA ARG A 219 12.75 -22.51 -18.38
C ARG A 219 11.84 -22.62 -17.17
N ILE A 220 12.14 -21.87 -16.10
CA ILE A 220 11.35 -21.88 -14.86
C ILE A 220 9.85 -21.66 -15.15
N ARG A 221 9.53 -20.74 -16.06
CA ARG A 221 8.15 -20.44 -16.47
C ARG A 221 7.41 -21.60 -17.15
N GLN A 222 8.13 -22.50 -17.83
CA GLN A 222 7.52 -23.64 -18.56
C GLN A 222 7.58 -24.94 -17.75
N HIS A 223 8.62 -25.12 -16.93
CA HIS A 223 8.90 -26.39 -16.27
C HIS A 223 8.49 -26.41 -14.79
N VAL A 224 8.31 -25.25 -14.15
CA VAL A 224 7.85 -25.18 -12.75
C VAL A 224 6.39 -24.71 -12.72
N PRO A 225 5.44 -25.55 -12.26
CA PRO A 225 4.04 -25.19 -12.12
C PRO A 225 3.89 -23.92 -11.28
N SER A 226 2.99 -23.03 -11.69
CA SER A 226 2.71 -21.77 -10.98
C SER A 226 2.30 -22.01 -9.53
N GLU A 227 1.62 -23.13 -9.27
CA GLU A 227 1.12 -23.58 -7.98
C GLU A 227 2.23 -23.68 -6.92
N VAL A 228 3.47 -24.00 -7.33
CA VAL A 228 4.65 -24.07 -6.43
C VAL A 228 5.03 -22.69 -5.88
N PHE A 229 4.73 -21.63 -6.63
CA PHE A 229 5.01 -20.25 -6.22
C PHE A 229 3.85 -19.61 -5.46
N HIS A 230 2.76 -20.34 -5.21
CA HIS A 230 1.64 -19.79 -4.45
C HIS A 230 2.08 -19.49 -3.02
N ILE A 231 1.96 -18.22 -2.63
CA ILE A 231 2.27 -17.76 -1.28
C ILE A 231 0.94 -17.54 -0.57
N HIS A 232 0.70 -18.33 0.47
CA HIS A 232 -0.45 -18.17 1.35
C HIS A 232 -0.36 -16.85 2.13
N GLY A 233 -1.51 -16.30 2.56
CA GLY A 233 -1.55 -15.01 3.28
C GLY A 233 -0.60 -14.93 4.48
N TRP A 234 -0.50 -16.01 5.27
CA TRP A 234 0.42 -16.06 6.42
C TRP A 234 1.91 -15.96 6.03
N GLN A 235 2.30 -16.55 4.90
CA GLN A 235 3.67 -16.44 4.38
C GLN A 235 3.96 -15.03 3.88
N ASN A 236 2.97 -14.38 3.27
CA ASN A 236 3.05 -12.99 2.84
C ASN A 236 3.19 -12.04 4.03
N THR A 237 2.35 -12.20 5.06
CA THR A 237 2.45 -11.46 6.33
C THR A 237 3.83 -11.61 6.96
N LEU A 238 4.38 -12.84 7.02
CA LEU A 238 5.73 -13.06 7.56
C LEU A 238 6.79 -12.34 6.73
N GLY A 239 6.75 -12.48 5.40
CA GLY A 239 7.69 -11.82 4.49
C GLY A 239 7.67 -10.30 4.66
N PHE A 240 6.48 -9.71 4.75
CA PHE A 240 6.31 -8.28 4.95
C PHE A 240 6.77 -7.81 6.34
N LYS A 241 6.50 -8.57 7.40
CA LYS A 241 7.01 -8.22 8.74
C LYS A 241 8.54 -8.22 8.81
N LEU A 242 9.19 -9.06 8.00
CA LEU A 242 10.65 -9.11 7.90
C LEU A 242 11.25 -7.95 7.10
N THR A 243 10.46 -7.16 6.36
CA THR A 243 11.01 -6.02 5.64
C THR A 243 11.32 -4.84 6.55
N ASP A 244 10.60 -4.66 7.66
CA ASP A 244 10.91 -3.66 8.71
C ASP A 244 10.92 -4.31 10.12
N PRO A 245 11.93 -5.14 10.43
CA PRO A 245 11.95 -5.91 11.67
C PRO A 245 12.12 -4.99 12.90
N ILE A 246 12.86 -3.89 12.76
CA ILE A 246 13.12 -2.95 13.85
C ILE A 246 11.88 -2.10 14.13
N GLY A 247 11.22 -1.57 13.11
CA GLY A 247 9.96 -0.85 13.26
C GLY A 247 8.87 -1.72 13.86
N ASN A 248 8.76 -2.98 13.45
CA ASN A 248 7.83 -3.94 14.03
C ASN A 248 8.12 -4.21 15.51
N LEU A 249 9.37 -4.51 15.89
CA LEU A 249 9.75 -4.70 17.30
C LEU A 249 9.50 -3.46 18.15
N LYS A 250 9.81 -2.26 17.63
CA LYS A 250 9.50 -0.99 18.29
C LYS A 250 8.00 -0.80 18.48
N THR A 251 7.20 -1.18 17.50
CA THR A 251 5.73 -1.11 17.55
C THR A 251 5.17 -2.06 18.62
N TYR A 252 5.65 -3.31 18.69
CA TYR A 252 5.28 -4.24 19.77
C TYR A 252 5.72 -3.75 21.15
N TRP A 253 6.91 -3.15 21.26
CA TRP A 253 7.39 -2.60 22.52
C TRP A 253 6.59 -1.37 22.96
N GLN A 254 6.17 -0.52 22.01
CA GLN A 254 5.24 0.58 22.28
C GLN A 254 3.84 0.09 22.66
N LEU A 255 3.36 -1.01 22.07
CA LEU A 255 2.13 -1.67 22.52
C LEU A 255 2.24 -2.07 23.98
N LEU A 256 3.26 -2.86 24.36
CA LEU A 256 3.44 -3.31 25.74
C LEU A 256 3.50 -2.13 26.73
N LYS A 257 4.10 -1.01 26.34
CA LYS A 257 4.19 0.20 27.16
C LYS A 257 2.88 0.97 27.32
N ASN A 258 1.96 0.86 26.36
CA ASN A 258 0.73 1.64 26.30
C ASN A 258 -0.53 0.76 26.36
N LEU A 259 -0.42 -0.47 26.88
CA LEU A 259 -1.55 -1.41 27.06
C LEU A 259 -2.67 -0.87 27.98
N ASP A 260 -2.39 0.17 28.75
CA ASP A 260 -3.35 0.90 29.56
C ASP A 260 -4.10 2.01 28.80
N ASN A 261 -3.62 2.39 27.60
CA ASN A 261 -4.22 3.41 26.76
C ASN A 261 -5.12 2.78 25.68
N ARG A 262 -6.44 2.98 25.83
CA ARG A 262 -7.44 2.42 24.91
C ARG A 262 -7.28 2.94 23.48
N GLU A 263 -7.01 4.23 23.31
CA GLU A 263 -6.83 4.85 21.99
C GLU A 263 -5.62 4.26 21.26
N PHE A 264 -4.50 4.10 21.98
CA PHE A 264 -3.30 3.45 21.43
C PHE A 264 -3.57 1.99 21.01
N ILE A 265 -4.40 1.26 21.77
CA ILE A 265 -4.71 -0.14 21.47
C ILE A 265 -5.64 -0.27 20.27
N VAL A 266 -6.60 0.64 20.12
CA VAL A 266 -7.43 0.74 18.90
C VAL A 266 -6.56 1.07 17.68
N ASP A 267 -5.61 2.01 17.82
CA ASP A 267 -4.64 2.34 16.78
C ASP A 267 -3.74 1.18 16.40
N HIS A 268 -3.26 0.44 17.40
CA HIS A 268 -2.46 -0.75 17.17
C HIS A 268 -3.29 -1.86 16.51
N ALA A 269 -4.48 -2.17 17.04
CA ALA A 269 -5.38 -3.18 16.49
C ALA A 269 -5.74 -2.89 15.02
N THR A 270 -6.02 -1.63 14.71
CA THR A 270 -6.40 -1.22 13.35
C THR A 270 -5.21 -1.33 12.38
N SER A 271 -4.01 -0.91 12.79
CA SER A 271 -2.79 -1.08 11.97
C SER A 271 -2.43 -2.55 11.78
N SER A 272 -2.52 -3.35 12.85
CA SER A 272 -2.24 -4.78 12.83
C SER A 272 -3.29 -5.55 12.02
N SER A 273 -4.55 -5.13 12.01
CA SER A 273 -5.60 -5.74 11.19
C SER A 273 -5.27 -5.72 9.69
N PHE A 274 -4.52 -4.72 9.22
CA PHE A 274 -4.01 -4.71 7.84
C PHE A 274 -2.91 -5.75 7.65
N ILE A 275 -1.86 -5.71 8.49
CA ILE A 275 -0.65 -6.52 8.34
C ILE A 275 -0.94 -8.02 8.58
N ASP A 276 -1.79 -8.33 9.55
CA ASP A 276 -2.11 -9.70 9.96
C ASP A 276 -3.10 -10.37 9.00
N ASN A 277 -3.81 -9.60 8.18
CA ASN A 277 -4.74 -10.09 7.16
C ASN A 277 -4.25 -9.81 5.73
N MET A 278 -2.94 -9.98 5.47
CA MET A 278 -2.45 -9.93 4.10
C MET A 278 -3.05 -11.07 3.28
N LEU A 279 -3.40 -10.76 2.03
CA LEU A 279 -4.04 -11.71 1.14
C LEU A 279 -2.98 -12.61 0.50
N ALA A 280 -3.42 -13.73 -0.06
CA ALA A 280 -2.55 -14.62 -0.81
C ALA A 280 -2.16 -13.99 -2.16
N TYR A 281 -1.03 -14.41 -2.71
CA TYR A 281 -0.70 -14.13 -4.11
C TYR A 281 -1.07 -15.31 -5.00
N PRO A 282 -1.64 -15.10 -6.20
CA PRO A 282 -1.67 -16.13 -7.22
C PRO A 282 -0.25 -16.63 -7.52
N GLY A 283 -0.07 -17.93 -7.66
CA GLY A 283 1.27 -18.51 -7.88
C GLY A 283 1.94 -17.98 -9.16
N GLY A 284 1.17 -17.79 -10.24
CA GLY A 284 1.66 -17.19 -11.47
C GLY A 284 2.15 -15.75 -11.29
N VAL A 285 1.53 -14.97 -10.41
CA VAL A 285 1.95 -13.60 -10.06
C VAL A 285 3.27 -13.62 -9.29
N MET A 286 3.41 -14.45 -8.25
CA MET A 286 4.67 -14.54 -7.50
C MET A 286 5.85 -14.97 -8.37
N ARG A 287 5.62 -15.94 -9.25
CA ARG A 287 6.62 -16.37 -10.23
C ARG A 287 7.06 -15.18 -11.10
N ASP A 288 6.13 -14.37 -11.56
CA ASP A 288 6.44 -13.18 -12.36
C ASP A 288 7.15 -12.09 -11.55
N ILE A 289 6.77 -11.85 -10.30
CA ILE A 289 7.46 -10.88 -9.42
C ILE A 289 8.92 -11.29 -9.24
N ILE A 290 9.17 -12.56 -8.87
CA ILE A 290 10.54 -13.05 -8.62
C ILE A 290 11.37 -13.00 -9.91
N LEU A 291 10.85 -13.59 -10.98
CA LEU A 291 11.63 -13.73 -12.21
C LEU A 291 11.77 -12.41 -12.96
N ARG A 292 10.67 -11.69 -13.19
CA ARG A 292 10.66 -10.49 -14.04
C ARG A 292 11.14 -9.26 -13.32
N PHE A 293 10.69 -9.05 -12.08
CA PHE A 293 10.91 -7.79 -11.39
C PHE A 293 12.18 -7.84 -10.57
N TRP A 294 12.41 -8.90 -9.80
CA TRP A 294 13.61 -8.99 -8.96
C TRP A 294 14.84 -9.48 -9.73
N ILE A 295 14.73 -10.57 -10.47
CA ILE A 295 15.89 -11.14 -11.19
C ILE A 295 16.15 -10.38 -12.50
N ASP A 296 15.18 -10.37 -13.41
CA ASP A 296 15.38 -9.80 -14.75
C ASP A 296 15.29 -8.26 -14.76
N ASN A 297 14.72 -7.66 -13.72
CA ASN A 297 14.52 -6.22 -13.58
C ASN A 297 13.88 -5.58 -14.84
N GLU A 298 12.91 -6.27 -15.44
CA GLU A 298 12.36 -5.95 -16.77
C GLU A 298 11.80 -4.52 -16.84
N LEU A 299 11.14 -4.04 -15.77
CA LEU A 299 10.56 -2.70 -15.72
C LEU A 299 11.62 -1.60 -15.91
N SER A 300 12.84 -1.81 -15.42
CA SER A 300 13.93 -0.83 -15.52
C SER A 300 14.42 -0.62 -16.96
N THR A 301 14.13 -1.57 -17.85
CA THR A 301 14.47 -1.47 -19.27
C THR A 301 13.48 -0.60 -20.05
N GLY A 302 12.32 -0.30 -19.47
CA GLY A 302 11.20 0.35 -20.14
C GLY A 302 10.46 -0.53 -21.14
N VAL A 303 10.79 -1.82 -21.25
CA VAL A 303 10.19 -2.76 -22.23
C VAL A 303 9.73 -4.04 -21.52
N ILE A 304 8.43 -4.32 -21.59
CA ILE A 304 7.80 -5.43 -20.86
C ILE A 304 6.98 -6.29 -21.81
N LYS A 305 7.30 -7.59 -21.92
CA LYS A 305 6.61 -8.52 -22.84
C LYS A 305 5.48 -9.29 -22.18
N PHE A 306 4.35 -9.45 -22.86
CA PHE A 306 3.16 -10.17 -22.40
C PHE A 306 2.69 -11.19 -23.45
N GLY A 307 3.55 -12.17 -23.76
CA GLY A 307 3.39 -13.01 -24.95
C GLY A 307 3.80 -12.24 -26.18
N GLU A 308 2.94 -12.18 -27.19
CA GLU A 308 3.18 -11.43 -28.44
C GLU A 308 3.06 -9.91 -28.26
N LEU A 309 2.39 -9.45 -27.21
CA LEU A 309 2.23 -8.02 -26.95
C LEU A 309 3.41 -7.48 -26.15
N THR A 310 3.85 -6.26 -26.46
CA THR A 310 4.96 -5.59 -25.75
C THR A 310 4.52 -4.21 -25.30
N ALA A 311 4.67 -3.93 -24.01
CA ALA A 311 4.49 -2.60 -23.43
C ALA A 311 5.82 -1.86 -23.47
N TYR A 312 5.82 -0.64 -24.01
CA TYR A 312 6.97 0.26 -23.98
C TYR A 312 6.63 1.45 -23.08
N LEU A 313 7.32 1.64 -21.97
CA LEU A 313 7.04 2.75 -21.04
C LEU A 313 7.19 4.13 -21.70
N LYS A 314 8.01 4.24 -22.75
CA LYS A 314 8.11 5.45 -23.58
C LYS A 314 6.80 5.81 -24.28
N ASP A 315 5.86 4.87 -24.44
CA ASP A 315 4.54 5.17 -25.03
C ASP A 315 3.60 5.88 -24.02
N ILE A 316 4.02 6.07 -22.77
CA ILE A 316 3.28 6.85 -21.77
C ILE A 316 3.58 8.34 -21.97
N ASP A 317 2.57 9.10 -22.38
CA ASP A 317 2.62 10.54 -22.66
C ASP A 317 1.70 11.40 -21.77
N CYS A 318 0.83 10.78 -20.96
CA CYS A 318 -0.03 11.45 -20.00
C CYS A 318 0.76 12.06 -18.83
N SER A 319 0.12 12.88 -17.98
CA SER A 319 0.79 13.48 -16.81
C SER A 319 1.17 12.40 -15.78
N VAL A 320 2.38 12.44 -15.23
CA VAL A 320 2.87 11.45 -14.27
C VAL A 320 3.47 12.08 -13.01
N LEU A 321 2.93 11.72 -11.85
CA LEU A 321 3.55 11.96 -10.55
C LEU A 321 4.13 10.65 -10.03
N ALA A 322 5.43 10.61 -9.80
CA ALA A 322 6.12 9.51 -9.15
C ALA A 322 6.55 9.92 -7.73
N VAL A 323 6.28 9.06 -6.75
CA VAL A 323 6.56 9.33 -5.34
C VAL A 323 7.38 8.20 -4.73
N GLY A 324 8.49 8.55 -4.08
CA GLY A 324 9.32 7.63 -3.29
C GLY A 324 9.34 8.02 -1.81
N GLY A 325 9.34 7.04 -0.92
CA GLY A 325 9.51 7.27 0.52
C GLY A 325 10.98 7.48 0.88
N ASP A 326 11.28 8.44 1.75
CA ASP A 326 12.64 8.73 2.23
C ASP A 326 13.25 7.62 3.09
N THR A 327 12.38 6.80 3.69
CA THR A 327 12.71 5.70 4.61
C THR A 327 12.21 4.36 4.08
N ASP A 328 11.77 4.31 2.81
CA ASP A 328 11.37 3.07 2.16
C ASP A 328 12.61 2.22 1.82
N ILE A 329 12.68 1.04 2.42
CA ILE A 329 13.75 0.05 2.21
C ILE A 329 13.34 -1.11 1.31
N ILE A 330 12.06 -1.21 0.93
CA ILE A 330 11.53 -2.22 0.01
C ILE A 330 11.66 -1.72 -1.42
N VAL A 331 11.13 -0.52 -1.68
CA VAL A 331 11.20 0.16 -2.96
C VAL A 331 11.70 1.58 -2.68
N THR A 332 13.02 1.70 -2.60
CA THR A 332 13.69 2.97 -2.31
C THR A 332 13.30 4.05 -3.32
N ALA A 333 13.41 5.32 -2.93
CA ALA A 333 13.24 6.45 -3.85
C ALA A 333 14.09 6.28 -5.13
N ASP A 334 15.32 5.75 -5.01
CA ASP A 334 16.22 5.45 -6.12
C ASP A 334 15.74 4.31 -7.02
N ALA A 335 14.91 3.40 -6.50
CA ALA A 335 14.26 2.36 -7.29
C ALA A 335 13.04 2.89 -8.07
N VAL A 336 12.43 4.00 -7.64
CA VAL A 336 11.27 4.62 -8.34
C VAL A 336 11.72 5.64 -9.37
N LYS A 337 12.70 6.48 -9.02
CA LYS A 337 13.17 7.63 -9.81
C LYS A 337 13.49 7.34 -11.28
N PRO A 338 14.07 6.18 -11.66
CA PRO A 338 14.35 5.85 -13.06
C PRO A 338 13.14 5.89 -13.99
N LEU A 339 11.91 5.82 -13.46
CA LEU A 339 10.68 6.01 -14.24
C LEU A 339 10.71 7.30 -15.06
N MET A 340 11.28 8.37 -14.50
CA MET A 340 11.35 9.68 -15.16
C MET A 340 12.13 9.63 -16.46
N ASP A 341 13.09 8.71 -16.60
CA ASP A 341 13.91 8.56 -17.81
C ASP A 341 13.29 7.59 -18.82
N LEU A 342 12.33 6.75 -18.38
CA LEU A 342 11.73 5.69 -19.18
C LEU A 342 10.44 6.11 -19.91
N ILE A 343 9.79 7.19 -19.49
CA ILE A 343 8.53 7.69 -20.06
C ILE A 343 8.72 8.94 -20.92
N SER A 344 7.89 9.11 -21.95
CA SER A 344 7.93 10.27 -22.86
C SER A 344 7.03 11.43 -22.44
N SER A 345 6.27 11.27 -21.34
CA SER A 345 5.50 12.35 -20.73
C SER A 345 6.31 13.64 -20.58
N GLN A 346 5.71 14.74 -21.02
CA GLN A 346 6.27 16.09 -20.87
C GLN A 346 5.92 16.69 -19.50
N ASP A 347 4.85 16.21 -18.87
CA ASP A 347 4.40 16.63 -17.54
C ASP A 347 4.65 15.50 -16.54
N LYS A 348 5.92 15.35 -16.15
CA LYS A 348 6.37 14.33 -15.21
C LYS A 348 7.10 14.96 -14.03
N THR A 349 6.76 14.49 -12.83
CA THR A 349 7.34 14.99 -11.58
C THR A 349 7.73 13.81 -10.69
N PHE A 350 8.91 13.88 -10.08
CA PHE A 350 9.32 12.98 -9.02
C PHE A 350 9.40 13.72 -7.69
N LYS A 351 8.85 13.13 -6.63
CA LYS A 351 8.90 13.66 -5.26
C LYS A 351 9.37 12.60 -4.29
N THR A 352 10.26 12.99 -3.39
CA THR A 352 10.56 12.21 -2.18
C THR A 352 9.71 12.75 -1.05
N VAL A 353 9.01 11.86 -0.34
CA VAL A 353 8.11 12.21 0.77
C VAL A 353 8.48 11.42 2.03
N PRO A 354 8.11 11.88 3.22
CA PRO A 354 8.43 11.15 4.44
C PRO A 354 7.64 9.84 4.55
N GLY A 355 8.33 8.77 4.93
CA GLY A 355 7.74 7.49 5.29
C GLY A 355 8.32 6.28 4.54
N GLY A 356 8.15 5.11 5.15
CA GLY A 356 8.51 3.82 4.55
C GLY A 356 7.49 3.33 3.52
N HIS A 357 7.59 2.07 3.09
CA HIS A 357 6.79 1.53 1.98
C HIS A 357 5.26 1.69 2.14
N MET A 358 4.72 1.43 3.32
CA MET A 358 3.30 1.73 3.62
C MET A 358 3.09 3.18 4.04
N GLY A 359 4.13 3.80 4.60
CA GLY A 359 4.09 5.15 5.15
C GLY A 359 3.65 6.18 4.12
N VAL A 360 4.05 5.99 2.85
CA VAL A 360 3.63 6.86 1.74
C VAL A 360 2.13 6.78 1.41
N VAL A 361 1.43 5.73 1.84
CA VAL A 361 -0.04 5.60 1.63
C VAL A 361 -0.80 5.86 2.91
N SER A 362 -0.42 5.24 4.02
CA SER A 362 -1.21 5.18 5.26
C SER A 362 -0.42 5.58 6.51
N GLY A 363 0.77 6.16 6.35
CA GLY A 363 1.59 6.63 7.46
C GLY A 363 0.92 7.76 8.25
N SER A 364 1.32 7.96 9.51
CA SER A 364 0.79 9.05 10.34
C SER A 364 1.08 10.44 9.77
N GLN A 365 2.16 10.60 9.00
CA GLN A 365 2.52 11.84 8.30
C GLN A 365 1.89 11.95 6.90
N ALA A 366 1.27 10.88 6.39
CA ALA A 366 0.70 10.87 5.05
C ALA A 366 -0.39 11.95 4.85
N PRO A 367 -1.36 12.14 5.79
CA PRO A 367 -2.39 13.17 5.64
C PRO A 367 -1.87 14.61 5.58
N THR A 368 -0.73 14.90 6.23
CA THR A 368 -0.19 16.25 6.33
C THR A 368 0.94 16.55 5.35
N SER A 369 1.58 15.52 4.80
CA SER A 369 2.81 15.69 4.00
C SER A 369 2.81 14.96 2.66
N VAL A 370 2.06 13.87 2.51
CA VAL A 370 2.05 13.07 1.28
C VAL A 370 0.79 13.35 0.46
N TRP A 371 -0.38 13.21 1.08
CA TRP A 371 -1.66 13.36 0.39
C TRP A 371 -1.90 14.77 -0.17
N PRO A 372 -1.49 15.86 0.51
CA PRO A 372 -1.59 17.21 -0.07
C PRO A 372 -0.75 17.39 -1.33
N GLU A 373 0.46 16.82 -1.41
CA GLU A 373 1.26 16.88 -2.63
C GLU A 373 0.55 16.16 -3.78
N MET A 374 -0.07 15.01 -3.50
CA MET A 374 -0.81 14.23 -4.50
C MET A 374 -2.08 14.93 -4.95
N SER A 375 -2.93 15.40 -4.02
CA SER A 375 -4.19 16.04 -4.36
C SER A 375 -4.00 17.37 -5.07
N ASN A 376 -3.06 18.21 -4.62
CA ASN A 376 -2.77 19.48 -5.30
C ASN A 376 -2.25 19.24 -6.72
N TRP A 377 -1.36 18.26 -6.90
CA TRP A 377 -0.88 17.90 -8.23
C TRP A 377 -2.01 17.38 -9.12
N LEU A 378 -2.89 16.52 -8.59
CA LEU A 378 -3.99 15.93 -9.34
C LEU A 378 -5.09 16.95 -9.67
N ALA A 379 -5.44 17.83 -8.73
CA ALA A 379 -6.52 18.81 -8.87
C ALA A 379 -6.27 19.75 -10.05
N THR A 380 -5.03 20.23 -10.20
CA THR A 380 -4.62 21.09 -11.34
C THR A 380 -4.67 20.41 -12.71
N ARG A 381 -4.98 19.10 -12.76
CA ARG A 381 -5.02 18.28 -13.98
C ARG A 381 -6.32 17.50 -14.15
N SER A 382 -7.34 17.78 -13.33
CA SER A 382 -8.58 16.97 -13.28
C SER A 382 -9.85 17.75 -13.62
N ASP A 383 -9.68 18.93 -14.23
CA ASP A 383 -10.75 19.72 -14.83
C ASP A 383 -11.28 19.14 -16.14
#